data_AF-A0A6N8EQM4-F1
#
_entry.id   AF-A0A6N8EQM4-F1
#
_cell.length_a   1.000
_cell.length_b   1.000
_cell.length_c   1.000
_cell.angle_alpha   90.00
_cell.angle_beta   90.00
_cell.angle_gamma   90.00
#
_symmetry.space_group_name_H-M   'P 1'
#
loop_
_entity.id
_entity.type
_entity.pdbx_description
1 polymer ?
#
loop_
_entity_poly.entity_id
_entity_poly.type
_entity_poly.pdbx_seq_one_letter_code
_entity_poly.pdbx_strand_id
1 'polypeptide(L)' 'MAVSRGPVEQDYIIERVQALFQCRVLWNEGRPCLEYDNKEELGKISEYVKANFATELLDVFFTTVESLPIE' A
#
# COMPACT_ATOMS: atom_id res chain seq x y z
N MET A 1 19.12 -11.51 -7.82
CA MET A 1 17.92 -12.25 -8.28
C MET A 1 16.73 -11.35 -8.01
N ALA A 2 16.16 -10.74 -9.05
CA ALA A 2 14.91 -10.01 -8.92
C ALA A 2 13.81 -11.07 -8.92
N VAL A 3 13.33 -11.43 -7.74
CA VAL A 3 12.11 -12.23 -7.63
C VAL A 3 11.01 -11.32 -8.19
N SER A 4 10.53 -11.64 -9.39
CA SER A 4 9.30 -11.05 -9.90
C SER A 4 8.18 -11.54 -8.98
N ARG A 5 7.98 -10.85 -7.86
CA ARG A 5 6.79 -10.98 -7.02
C ARG A 5 5.63 -10.73 -7.95
N GLY A 6 4.90 -11.79 -8.28
CA GLY A 6 3.93 -11.75 -9.36
C GLY A 6 2.83 -10.73 -9.07
N PRO A 7 2.03 -10.34 -10.08
CA PRO A 7 0.87 -9.46 -9.89
C PRO A 7 -0.09 -9.97 -8.79
N VAL A 8 -0.11 -11.28 -8.56
CA VAL A 8 -0.94 -11.95 -7.54
C VAL A 8 -0.54 -11.60 -6.10
N GLU A 9 0.76 -11.44 -5.80
CA GLU A 9 1.21 -11.11 -4.43
C GLU A 9 0.90 -9.65 -4.10
N GLN A 10 1.10 -8.75 -5.06
CA GLN A 10 0.80 -7.33 -4.88
C GLN A 10 -0.69 -7.11 -4.65
N ASP A 11 -1.55 -7.74 -5.47
CA ASP A 11 -3.00 -7.66 -5.35
C ASP A 11 -3.49 -8.19 -3.99
N TYR A 12 -2.90 -9.30 -3.53
CA TYR A 12 -3.18 -9.84 -2.20
C TYR A 12 -2.78 -8.88 -1.07
N ILE A 13 -1.59 -8.28 -1.13
CA ILE A 13 -1.16 -7.31 -0.11
C ILE A 13 -2.09 -6.09 -0.11
N ILE A 14 -2.47 -5.59 -1.28
CA ILE A 14 -3.41 -4.48 -1.45
C ILE A 14 -4.76 -4.78 -0.82
N GLU A 15 -5.31 -5.98 -1.04
CA GLU A 15 -6.58 -6.40 -0.44
C GLU A 15 -6.47 -6.47 1.09
N ARG A 16 -5.37 -7.04 1.61
CA ARG A 16 -5.14 -7.16 3.06
C ARG A 16 -4.98 -5.80 3.73
N VAL A 17 -4.24 -4.89 3.10
CA VAL A 17 -4.04 -3.53 3.61
C VAL A 17 -5.37 -2.78 3.66
N GLN A 18 -6.17 -2.81 2.59
CA GLN A 18 -7.50 -2.18 2.58
C GLN A 18 -8.49 -2.80 3.57
N ALA A 19 -8.37 -4.09 3.86
CA ALA A 19 -9.23 -4.76 4.83
C ALA A 19 -8.88 -4.45 6.29
N LEU A 20 -7.62 -4.12 6.57
CA LEU A 20 -7.09 -3.90 7.92
C LEU A 20 -6.98 -2.43 8.30
N PHE A 21 -6.74 -1.57 7.33
CA PHE A 21 -6.43 -0.16 7.52
C PHE A 21 -7.44 0.73 6.80
N GLN A 22 -7.70 1.89 7.38
CA GLN A 22 -8.58 2.91 6.81
C GLN A 22 -7.81 3.73 5.77
N CYS A 23 -7.44 3.06 4.68
CA CYS A 23 -6.73 3.61 3.53
C CYS A 23 -7.47 3.27 2.23
N ARG A 24 -7.18 4.01 1.17
CA ARG A 24 -7.70 3.74 -0.18
C ARG A 24 -6.56 3.42 -1.12
N VAL A 25 -6.83 2.59 -2.11
CA VAL A 25 -5.83 2.30 -3.15
C VAL A 25 -6.32 2.90 -4.45
N LEU A 26 -5.60 3.92 -4.91
CA LEU A 26 -5.82 4.57 -6.19
C LEU A 26 -4.99 3.86 -7.25
N TRP A 27 -5.49 3.82 -8.48
CA TRP A 27 -4.75 3.25 -9.60
C TRP A 27 -4.35 4.37 -10.54
N ASN A 28 -3.06 4.65 -10.65
CA ASN A 28 -2.52 5.65 -11.58
C ASN A 28 -1.62 4.95 -12.60
N GLU A 29 -1.99 5.05 -13.89
CA GLU A 29 -1.26 4.40 -15.00
C GLU A 29 -1.01 2.89 -14.79
N GLY A 30 -1.98 2.20 -14.19
CA GLY A 30 -1.88 0.76 -13.89
C GLY A 30 -0.97 0.43 -12.69
N ARG A 31 -0.54 1.43 -11.93
CA ARG A 31 0.21 1.24 -10.68
C ARG A 31 -0.65 1.58 -9.47
N PRO A 32 -0.61 0.77 -8.40
CA PRO A 32 -1.33 1.07 -7.17
C PRO A 32 -0.64 2.18 -6.39
N CYS A 33 -1.40 3.15 -5.93
CA CYS A 33 -0.98 4.25 -5.07
C CYS A 33 -1.79 4.16 -3.78
N LEU A 34 -1.10 4.16 -2.63
CA LEU A 34 -1.76 4.11 -1.33
C LEU A 34 -2.18 5.52 -0.92
N GLU A 35 -3.47 5.77 -0.86
CA GLU A 35 -4.03 6.97 -0.25
C GLU A 35 -4.28 6.71 1.25
N TYR A 36 -3.66 7.52 2.11
CA TYR A 36 -3.80 7.42 3.56
C TYR A 36 -4.37 8.73 4.13
N ASP A 37 -5.24 8.61 5.13
CA ASP A 37 -5.87 9.77 5.77
C ASP A 37 -4.93 10.46 6.78
N ASN A 38 -4.15 9.66 7.51
CA ASN A 38 -3.22 10.16 8.52
C ASN A 38 -1.88 9.40 8.49
N LYS A 39 -0.81 10.08 8.91
CA LYS A 39 0.56 9.52 8.91
C LYS A 39 0.74 8.34 9.87
N GLU A 40 -0.11 8.24 10.90
CA GLU A 40 -0.04 7.13 11.85
C GLU A 40 -0.49 5.82 11.20
N GLU A 41 -1.57 5.85 10.42
CA GLU A 41 -2.00 4.74 9.55
C GLU A 41 -0.93 4.37 8.56
N LEU A 42 -0.32 5.34 7.87
CA LEU A 42 0.78 5.05 6.94
C LEU A 42 1.93 4.29 7.61
N GLY A 43 2.30 4.70 8.83
CA GLY A 43 3.32 4.01 9.63
C GLY A 43 2.93 2.57 9.94
N LYS A 44 1.69 2.34 10.39
CA LYS A 44 1.17 1.00 10.71
C LYS A 44 1.12 0.10 9.47
N ILE A 45 0.69 0.63 8.32
CA ILE A 45 0.64 -0.11 7.05
C ILE A 45 2.06 -0.50 6.63
N SER A 46 3.00 0.44 6.68
CA SER A 46 4.40 0.18 6.33
C SER A 46 5.03 -0.90 7.20
N GLU A 47 4.85 -0.83 8.52
CA GLU A 47 5.31 -1.88 9.43
C GLU A 47 4.61 -3.21 9.20
N TYR A 48 3.29 -3.21 8.98
CA TYR A 48 2.53 -4.42 8.70
C TYR A 48 3.03 -5.13 7.44
N VAL A 49 3.21 -4.38 6.35
CA VAL A 49 3.70 -4.91 5.08
C VAL A 49 5.09 -5.52 5.25
N LYS A 50 5.98 -4.83 5.97
CA LYS A 50 7.33 -5.31 6.26
C LYS A 50 7.33 -6.55 7.16
N ALA A 51 6.51 -6.58 8.20
CA ALA A 51 6.47 -7.69 9.16
C ALA A 51 5.80 -8.95 8.58
N ASN A 52 4.77 -8.80 7.75
CA ASN A 52 3.98 -9.93 7.24
C ASN A 52 4.51 -10.47 5.90
N PHE A 53 5.03 -9.59 5.04
CA PHE A 53 5.41 -9.95 3.67
C PHE A 53 6.90 -9.78 3.39
N ALA A 54 7.69 -9.35 4.39
CA ALA A 54 9.12 -9.06 4.24
C ALA A 54 9.39 -8.18 3.01
N THR A 55 8.52 -7.20 2.77
CA THR A 55 8.60 -6.25 1.66
C THR A 55 8.42 -4.82 2.14
N GLU A 56 8.84 -3.87 1.32
CA GLU A 56 8.64 -2.45 1.60
C GLU A 56 7.33 -1.96 1.01
N LEU A 57 6.75 -0.93 1.63
CA LEU A 57 5.52 -0.33 1.15
C LEU A 57 5.65 0.13 -0.31
N LEU A 58 6.79 0.71 -0.67
CA LEU A 58 7.06 1.23 -2.01
C LEU A 58 7.39 0.14 -3.06
N ASP A 59 7.59 -1.11 -2.62
CA ASP A 59 7.71 -2.28 -3.51
C ASP A 59 6.31 -2.77 -3.94
N VAL A 60 5.30 -2.50 -3.11
CA VAL A 60 3.89 -2.87 -3.33
C VAL A 60 3.10 -1.73 -3.97
N PHE A 61 3.31 -0.51 -3.48
CA PHE A 61 2.65 0.71 -3.93
C PHE A 61 3.66 1.61 -4.63
N PHE A 62 3.31 2.16 -5.78
CA PHE A 62 4.18 3.08 -6.51
C PHE A 62 4.46 4.36 -5.72
N THR A 63 3.45 4.89 -5.02
CA THR A 63 3.61 6.06 -4.15
C THR A 63 2.52 6.06 -3.08
N THR A 64 2.74 6.87 -2.04
CA THR A 64 1.80 7.10 -0.96
C THR A 64 1.29 8.54 -1.04
N VAL A 65 -0.02 8.72 -1.07
CA VAL A 65 -0.69 10.01 -1.23
C VAL A 65 -1.44 10.32 0.06
N GLU A 66 -1.25 11.52 0.60
CA GLU A 66 -2.06 11.97 1.73
C GLU A 66 -3.46 12.36 1.20
N SER A 67 -4.50 11.81 1.81
CA SER A 67 -5.88 12.16 1.48
C SER A 67 -6.10 13.62 1.87
N LEU A 68 -6.44 14.46 0.89
CA LEU A 68 -6.75 15.85 1.15
C LEU A 68 -8.19 15.94 1.67
N PRO A 69 -8.45 16.59 2.82
CA PRO A 69 -9.82 16.87 3.23
C PRO A 69 -10.47 17.75 2.17
N ILE A 70 -11.66 17.37 1.71
CA ILE A 70 -12.46 18.19 0.81
C ILE A 70 -12.97 19.38 1.63
N GLU A 71 -12.53 20.60 1.26
CA GLU A 71 -12.98 21.88 1.85
C GLU A 71 -14.50 22.09 1.70
#